data_AF-A0A3C1RVG2-F1
#
_entry.id   AF-A0A3C1RVG2-F1
#
_cell.length_a   1.000
_cell.length_b   1.000
_cell.length_c   1.000
_cell.angle_alpha   90.00
_cell.angle_beta   90.00
_cell.angle_gamma   90.00
#
_symmetry.space_group_name_H-M   'P 1'
#
loop_
_entity.id
_entity.type
_entity.pdbx_description
1 polymer ?
#
loop_
_entity_poly.entity_id
_entity_poly.type
_entity_poly.pdbx_seq_one_letter_code
_entity_poly.pdbx_strand_id
1 'polypeptide(L)'
;MIDLEVEMLTAFFATLTQQSEPLPADFVVQLNQISESLDLNQLDELITNSILGKNYATIYDLLVSQSSFRGLGLATTPNHQPELENTTCTEVDNVASRIPEQNLDQILNQIETRLHQETSTSLIKRICGNLNPIEAAKTIFLTSGI
;
A
#
# COMPACT_ATOMS: atom_id res chain seq x y z
N MET A 1 4.49 -11.18 -10.29
CA MET A 1 3.43 -10.37 -9.66
C MET A 1 3.42 -9.08 -10.44
N ILE A 2 2.29 -8.73 -11.03
CA ILE A 2 2.16 -7.49 -11.79
C ILE A 2 2.22 -6.34 -10.78
N ASP A 3 2.90 -5.24 -11.08
CA ASP A 3 3.03 -4.09 -10.15
C ASP A 3 1.67 -3.68 -9.56
N LEU A 4 0.62 -3.75 -10.38
CA LEU A 4 -0.77 -3.56 -10.02
C LEU A 4 -1.26 -4.45 -8.85
N GLU A 5 -0.95 -5.75 -8.87
CA GLU A 5 -1.37 -6.69 -7.82
C GLU A 5 -0.69 -6.33 -6.49
N VAL A 6 0.58 -5.92 -6.54
CA VAL A 6 1.32 -5.47 -5.35
C VAL A 6 0.73 -4.20 -4.80
N GLU A 7 0.41 -3.24 -5.66
CA GLU A 7 -0.19 -1.95 -5.28
C GLU A 7 -1.57 -2.14 -4.64
N MET A 8 -2.44 -2.96 -5.23
CA MET A 8 -3.77 -3.27 -4.68
C MET A 8 -3.65 -3.91 -3.29
N LEU A 9 -2.78 -4.91 -3.14
CA LEU A 9 -2.58 -5.59 -1.86
C LEU A 9 -1.94 -4.70 -0.82
N THR A 10 -0.98 -3.88 -1.22
CA THR A 10 -0.32 -2.92 -0.34
C THR A 10 -1.31 -1.87 0.16
N ALA A 11 -2.14 -1.32 -0.73
CA ALA A 11 -3.20 -0.39 -0.36
C ALA A 11 -4.21 -1.02 0.58
N PHE A 12 -4.63 -2.26 0.31
CA PHE A 12 -5.55 -2.99 1.16
C PHE A 12 -4.99 -3.21 2.57
N PHE A 13 -3.79 -3.77 2.69
CA PHE A 13 -3.16 -4.04 3.99
C PHE A 13 -2.86 -2.75 4.76
N ALA A 14 -2.39 -1.71 4.08
CA ALA A 14 -2.17 -0.41 4.70
C ALA A 14 -3.49 0.15 5.25
N THR A 15 -4.57 0.05 4.48
CA THR A 15 -5.90 0.46 4.93
C THR A 15 -6.35 -0.31 6.18
N LEU A 16 -6.16 -1.63 6.21
CA LEU A 16 -6.48 -2.46 7.39
C LEU A 16 -5.66 -2.05 8.62
N THR A 17 -4.35 -1.81 8.47
CA THR A 17 -3.50 -1.41 9.60
C THR A 17 -3.86 -0.04 10.18
N GLN A 18 -4.42 0.85 9.36
CA GLN A 18 -4.87 2.17 9.79
C GLN A 18 -6.27 2.17 10.41
N GLN A 19 -7.03 1.09 10.28
CA GLN A 19 -8.36 1.02 10.90
C GLN A 19 -8.27 0.99 12.43
N SER A 20 -9.01 1.89 13.07
CA SER A 20 -9.21 1.92 14.52
C SER A 20 -10.52 1.26 14.95
N GLU A 21 -11.52 1.24 14.07
CA GLU A 21 -12.84 0.67 14.35
C GLU A 21 -12.92 -0.79 13.88
N PRO A 22 -13.68 -1.64 14.60
CA PRO A 22 -13.86 -3.03 14.18
C PRO A 22 -14.64 -3.11 12.87
N LEU A 23 -14.26 -4.06 12.01
CA LEU A 23 -14.98 -4.32 10.77
C LEU A 23 -16.36 -4.93 11.07
N PRO A 24 -17.40 -4.62 10.27
CA PRO A 24 -18.69 -5.31 10.36
C PRO A 24 -18.52 -6.83 10.19
N ALA A 25 -19.25 -7.63 10.97
CA ALA A 25 -19.12 -9.09 10.93
C ALA A 25 -19.38 -9.66 9.53
N ASP A 26 -20.39 -9.15 8.83
CA ASP A 26 -20.72 -9.58 7.46
C ASP A 26 -19.60 -9.28 6.47
N PHE A 27 -18.82 -8.22 6.72
CA PHE A 27 -17.65 -7.88 5.91
C PHE A 27 -16.48 -8.82 6.19
N VAL A 28 -16.26 -9.19 7.45
CA VAL A 28 -15.23 -10.19 7.83
C VAL A 28 -15.52 -11.55 7.21
N VAL A 29 -16.78 -11.97 7.16
CA VAL A 29 -17.19 -13.23 6.51
C VAL A 29 -16.88 -13.20 5.01
N GLN A 30 -17.19 -12.11 4.33
CA GLN A 30 -16.88 -11.95 2.90
C GLN A 30 -15.38 -11.93 2.64
N LEU A 31 -14.59 -11.24 3.47
CA LEU A 31 -13.12 -11.27 3.40
C LEU A 31 -12.57 -12.69 3.56
N ASN A 32 -13.13 -13.47 4.50
CA ASN A 32 -12.70 -14.84 4.73
C ASN A 32 -12.98 -15.72 3.48
N GLN A 33 -14.15 -15.59 2.87
CA GLN A 33 -14.49 -16.31 1.63
C GLN A 33 -13.55 -15.96 0.48
N ILE A 34 -13.22 -14.67 0.29
CA ILE A 34 -12.27 -14.23 -0.73
C ILE A 34 -10.87 -14.78 -0.43
N SER A 35 -10.49 -14.94 0.84
CA SER A 35 -9.19 -15.46 1.23
C SER A 35 -8.93 -16.92 0.84
N GLU A 36 -9.99 -17.69 0.58
CA GLU A 36 -9.87 -19.11 0.18
C GLU A 36 -9.43 -19.28 -1.28
N SER A 37 -9.85 -18.37 -2.17
CA SER A 37 -9.61 -18.45 -3.61
C SER A 37 -8.73 -17.34 -4.17
N LEU A 38 -8.50 -16.27 -3.40
CA LEU A 38 -7.79 -15.06 -3.79
C LEU A 38 -8.20 -14.54 -5.18
N ASP A 39 -9.40 -13.98 -5.25
CA ASP A 39 -9.82 -13.19 -6.41
C ASP A 39 -9.61 -11.69 -6.10
N LEU A 40 -8.57 -11.10 -6.72
CA LEU A 40 -8.21 -9.70 -6.51
C LEU A 40 -9.27 -8.72 -7.03
N ASN A 41 -10.04 -9.09 -8.06
CA ASN A 41 -11.11 -8.23 -8.56
C ASN A 41 -12.29 -8.21 -7.58
N GLN A 42 -12.64 -9.37 -7.02
CA GLN A 42 -13.67 -9.45 -5.97
C GLN A 42 -13.22 -8.72 -4.70
N LEU A 43 -11.94 -8.80 -4.35
CA LEU A 43 -11.37 -8.07 -3.22
C LEU A 43 -11.49 -6.56 -3.44
N ASP A 44 -11.09 -6.06 -4.61
CA ASP A 44 -11.18 -4.66 -4.98
C ASP A 44 -12.61 -4.12 -4.95
N GLU A 45 -13.55 -4.86 -5.55
CA GLU A 45 -14.97 -4.51 -5.57
C GLU A 45 -15.55 -4.49 -4.15
N LEU A 46 -15.22 -5.47 -3.32
CA LEU A 46 -15.66 -5.54 -1.93
C LEU A 46 -15.13 -4.35 -1.12
N ILE A 47 -13.85 -4.03 -1.24
CA ILE A 47 -13.21 -2.95 -0.47
C ILE A 47 -13.75 -1.59 -0.92
N THR A 48 -13.84 -1.35 -2.22
CA THR A 48 -14.29 -0.07 -2.80
C THR A 48 -15.70 0.28 -2.36
N ASN A 49 -16.58 -0.72 -2.21
CA ASN A 49 -17.96 -0.54 -1.75
C ASN A 49 -18.13 -0.59 -0.22
N SER A 50 -17.03 -0.65 0.54
CA SER A 50 -17.07 -0.77 2.00
C SER A 50 -16.66 0.50 2.74
N ILE A 51 -16.69 0.43 4.07
CA ILE A 51 -16.13 1.46 4.96
C ILE A 51 -14.65 1.75 4.71
N LEU A 52 -13.92 0.81 4.10
CA LEU A 52 -12.50 0.93 3.79
C LEU A 52 -12.25 1.67 2.47
N GLY A 53 -13.26 1.78 1.60
CA GLY A 53 -13.09 2.19 0.21
C GLY A 53 -12.42 3.56 0.04
N LYS A 54 -12.76 4.53 0.89
CA LYS A 54 -12.17 5.89 0.82
C LYS A 54 -10.67 5.89 1.13
N ASN A 55 -10.27 5.20 2.19
CA ASN A 55 -8.86 5.13 2.60
C ASN A 55 -8.07 4.26 1.62
N TYR A 56 -8.66 3.16 1.17
CA TYR A 56 -8.10 2.29 0.14
C TYR A 56 -7.80 3.06 -1.15
N ALA A 57 -8.79 3.78 -1.70
CA ALA A 57 -8.60 4.58 -2.91
C ALA A 57 -7.49 5.62 -2.75
N THR A 58 -7.44 6.30 -1.59
CA THR A 58 -6.41 7.31 -1.32
C THR A 58 -5.00 6.71 -1.32
N ILE A 59 -4.81 5.56 -0.68
CA ILE A 59 -3.50 4.89 -0.61
C ILE A 59 -3.14 4.27 -1.96
N TYR A 60 -4.12 3.70 -2.65
CA TYR A 60 -3.92 3.13 -3.98
C TYR A 60 -3.49 4.19 -4.99
N ASP A 61 -4.18 5.33 -5.04
CA ASP A 61 -3.81 6.47 -5.90
C ASP A 61 -2.40 6.98 -5.59
N LEU A 62 -2.01 7.01 -4.30
CA LEU A 62 -0.66 7.37 -3.88
C LEU A 62 0.37 6.39 -4.46
N LEU A 63 0.15 5.09 -4.32
CA LEU A 63 1.06 4.06 -4.81
C LEU A 63 1.19 4.10 -6.34
N VAL A 64 0.07 4.16 -7.05
CA VAL A 64 0.04 4.26 -8.52
C VAL A 64 0.76 5.53 -8.99
N SER A 65 0.56 6.66 -8.30
CA SER A 65 1.28 7.90 -8.63
C SER A 65 2.80 7.74 -8.46
N GLN A 66 3.26 7.14 -7.38
CA GLN A 66 4.69 6.90 -7.14
C GLN A 66 5.29 5.95 -8.18
N SER A 67 4.58 4.87 -8.53
CA SER A 67 5.01 3.95 -9.59
C SER A 67 5.07 4.62 -10.95
N SER A 68 4.11 5.51 -11.26
CA SER A 68 4.16 6.32 -12.48
C SER A 68 5.40 7.21 -12.54
N PHE A 69 5.83 7.79 -11.40
CA PHE A 69 7.08 8.55 -11.32
C PHE A 69 8.33 7.67 -11.49
N ARG A 70 8.33 6.42 -10.98
CA ARG A 70 9.44 5.47 -11.19
C ARG A 70 9.52 4.99 -12.64
N GLY A 71 8.38 4.87 -13.33
CA GLY A 71 8.29 4.54 -14.75
C GLY A 71 8.74 5.65 -15.69
N LEU A 72 8.77 6.90 -15.22
CA LEU A 72 9.37 8.05 -15.91
C LEU A 72 10.89 8.06 -15.74
N GLY A 73 11.55 6.94 -16.01
CA GLY A 73 13.01 6.92 -16.14
C GLY A 73 13.43 8.08 -17.03
N LEU A 74 14.05 9.10 -16.44
CA LEU A 74 14.51 10.27 -17.17
C LEU A 74 15.46 9.76 -18.24
N ALA A 75 15.04 9.82 -19.50
CA ALA A 75 15.95 9.71 -20.64
C ALA A 75 16.79 11.00 -20.72
N THR A 76 17.47 11.36 -19.63
CA THR A 76 18.46 12.42 -19.60
C THR A 76 19.78 11.78 -19.96
N THR A 77 20.19 11.95 -21.22
CA THR A 77 21.61 11.92 -21.57
C THR A 77 22.29 13.06 -20.81
N PRO A 78 23.21 12.78 -19.86
CA PRO A 78 23.90 13.82 -19.13
C PRO A 78 24.97 14.41 -20.06
N ASN A 79 24.59 15.39 -20.87
CA ASN A 79 25.58 16.15 -21.63
C ASN A 79 25.05 17.50 -22.15
N HIS A 80 24.54 18.33 -21.26
CA HIS A 80 24.34 19.74 -21.59
C HIS A 80 25.22 20.60 -20.67
N GLN A 81 26.19 21.29 -21.27
CA GLN A 81 27.12 22.24 -20.66
C GLN A 81 26.53 23.14 -19.54
N PRO A 82 25.25 23.58 -19.58
CA PRO A 82 24.64 24.38 -18.50
C PRO A 82 24.53 23.70 -17.13
N GLU A 83 24.56 22.36 -17.05
CA GLU A 83 24.45 21.64 -15.77
C GLU A 83 25.72 21.77 -14.91
N LEU A 84 26.88 22.02 -15.53
CA LEU A 84 28.15 22.24 -14.82
C LEU A 84 28.31 23.67 -14.28
N GLU A 85 27.55 24.64 -14.82
CA GLU A 85 27.69 26.07 -14.48
C GLU A 85 26.57 26.60 -13.58
N ASN A 86 25.55 25.79 -13.28
CA ASN A 86 24.44 26.23 -12.44
C ASN A 86 24.80 26.15 -10.95
N THR A 87 25.33 27.24 -10.39
CA THR A 87 25.58 27.42 -8.95
C THR A 87 24.33 27.79 -8.16
N THR A 88 23.16 27.82 -8.80
CA THR A 88 21.87 28.09 -8.16
C THR A 88 21.15 26.77 -7.92
N CYS A 89 21.42 26.15 -6.77
CA CYS A 89 20.48 25.22 -6.16
C CYS A 89 19.19 26.01 -5.86
N THR A 90 18.25 26.02 -6.80
CA THR A 90 16.85 26.24 -6.43
C THR A 90 16.43 25.01 -5.67
N GLU A 91 16.44 25.12 -4.33
CA GLU A 91 15.83 24.17 -3.43
C GLU A 91 14.42 23.86 -3.97
N VAL A 92 14.25 22.64 -4.47
CA VAL A 92 12.94 22.14 -4.83
C VAL A 92 12.21 21.97 -3.51
N ASP A 93 11.33 22.91 -3.22
CA ASP A 93 10.47 22.91 -2.04
C ASP A 93 9.47 21.77 -2.22
N ASN A 94 9.88 20.55 -1.83
CA ASN A 94 9.03 19.38 -1.73
C ASN A 94 8.10 19.59 -0.53
N VAL A 95 7.15 20.50 -0.67
CA VAL A 95 6.04 20.63 0.27
C VAL A 95 5.05 19.51 -0.04
N ALA A 96 5.44 18.27 0.27
CA ALA A 96 4.49 17.20 0.46
C ALA A 96 3.54 17.67 1.56
N SER A 97 2.25 17.75 1.23
CA SER A 97 1.22 18.16 2.16
C SER A 97 1.20 17.16 3.31
N ARG A 98 1.65 17.59 4.49
CA ARG A 98 1.64 16.84 5.75
C ARG A 98 0.21 16.42 6.12
N ILE A 99 -0.24 15.32 5.56
CA ILE A 99 -1.10 14.36 6.28
C ILE A 99 -0.24 13.88 7.47
N PRO A 100 -0.77 13.56 8.66
CA PRO A 100 0.06 13.13 9.79
C PRO A 100 0.92 11.91 9.42
N GLU A 101 2.16 12.20 9.00
CA GLU A 101 3.02 11.40 8.13
C GLU A 101 3.83 10.36 8.89
N GLN A 102 3.58 10.16 10.18
CA GLN A 102 4.62 9.57 11.01
C GLN A 102 4.83 8.06 10.85
N ASN A 103 4.02 7.33 10.08
CA ASN A 103 4.33 5.91 9.81
C ASN A 103 3.83 5.35 8.47
N LEU A 104 3.09 6.09 7.62
CA LEU A 104 2.51 5.46 6.42
C LEU A 104 3.58 4.90 5.48
N ASP A 105 4.63 5.67 5.18
CA ASP A 105 5.74 5.18 4.35
C ASP A 105 6.45 3.97 4.97
N GLN A 106 6.60 3.94 6.30
CA GLN A 106 7.18 2.79 6.98
C GLN A 106 6.27 1.55 6.89
N ILE A 107 4.96 1.74 7.04
CA ILE A 107 3.96 0.69 6.91
C ILE A 107 3.94 0.13 5.48
N LEU A 108 3.94 1.00 4.47
CA LEU A 108 4.00 0.61 3.07
C LEU A 108 5.26 -0.22 2.78
N ASN A 109 6.42 0.26 3.23
CA ASN A 109 7.68 -0.47 3.07
C ASN A 109 7.67 -1.83 3.78
N GLN A 110 7.11 -1.93 5.00
CA GLN A 110 6.99 -3.19 5.72
C GLN A 110 6.06 -4.18 5.00
N ILE A 111 4.94 -3.70 4.46
CA ILE A 111 4.00 -4.52 3.70
C ILE A 111 4.64 -5.02 2.40
N GLU A 112 5.26 -4.14 1.63
CA GLU A 112 5.94 -4.48 0.38
C GLU A 112 7.07 -5.50 0.63
N THR A 113 7.89 -5.27 1.66
CA THR A 113 8.94 -6.21 2.09
C THR A 113 8.37 -7.60 2.40
N ARG A 114 7.23 -7.66 3.11
CA ARG A 114 6.57 -8.94 3.43
C ARG A 114 5.97 -9.61 2.19
N LEU A 115 5.36 -8.86 1.29
CA LEU A 115 4.85 -9.34 -0.01
C LEU A 115 5.97 -9.91 -0.89
N HIS A 116 7.21 -9.44 -0.74
CA HIS A 116 8.38 -10.02 -1.40
C HIS A 116 8.94 -11.26 -0.69
N GLN A 117 8.75 -11.39 0.61
CA GLN A 117 9.25 -12.52 1.42
C GLN A 117 8.31 -13.72 1.45
N GLU A 118 7.01 -13.49 1.35
CA GLU A 118 5.94 -14.49 1.46
C GLU A 118 4.95 -14.35 0.30
N THR A 119 4.28 -15.44 -0.08
CA THR A 119 3.28 -15.37 -1.16
C THR A 119 2.05 -14.57 -0.72
N SER A 120 1.52 -13.75 -1.63
CA SER A 120 0.32 -12.94 -1.42
C SER A 120 -0.89 -13.74 -0.90
N THR A 121 -1.06 -14.96 -1.42
CA THR A 121 -2.11 -15.90 -0.99
C THR A 121 -1.96 -16.32 0.48
N SER A 122 -0.73 -16.56 0.93
CA SER A 122 -0.48 -16.94 2.33
C SER A 122 -0.78 -15.78 3.28
N LEU A 123 -0.32 -14.56 2.92
CA LEU A 123 -0.58 -13.36 3.70
C LEU A 123 -2.08 -13.04 3.79
N ILE A 124 -2.80 -13.08 2.65
CA ILE A 124 -4.25 -12.87 2.65
C ILE A 124 -4.97 -13.90 3.50
N LYS A 125 -4.63 -15.19 3.36
CA LYS A 125 -5.28 -16.24 4.15
C LYS A 125 -5.06 -16.04 5.66
N ARG A 126 -3.87 -15.62 6.07
CA ARG A 126 -3.55 -15.36 7.49
C ARG A 126 -4.25 -14.13 8.05
N ILE A 127 -4.43 -13.09 7.23
CA ILE A 127 -5.05 -11.83 7.65
C ILE A 127 -6.57 -11.92 7.56
N CYS A 128 -7.10 -12.20 6.36
CA CYS A 128 -8.53 -12.22 6.07
C CYS A 128 -9.24 -13.48 6.61
N GLY A 129 -8.51 -14.58 6.81
CA GLY A 129 -9.03 -15.79 7.46
C GLY A 129 -9.12 -15.67 8.99
N ASN A 130 -8.67 -14.54 9.57
CA ASN A 130 -8.75 -14.30 11.01
C ASN A 130 -10.13 -13.72 11.40
N LEU A 131 -10.58 -14.00 12.62
CA LEU A 131 -11.77 -13.37 13.20
C LEU A 131 -11.61 -11.85 13.36
N ASN A 132 -10.37 -11.38 13.52
CA ASN A 132 -10.02 -9.95 13.57
C ASN A 132 -8.93 -9.62 12.53
N PRO A 133 -9.32 -9.32 11.27
CA PRO A 133 -8.36 -9.01 10.20
C PRO A 133 -7.51 -7.76 10.48
N ILE A 134 -8.04 -6.78 11.21
CA ILE A 134 -7.32 -5.56 11.58
C ILE A 134 -6.16 -5.89 12.52
N GLU A 135 -6.44 -6.64 13.59
CA GLU A 135 -5.40 -7.05 14.55
C GLU A 135 -4.36 -7.96 13.87
N ALA A 136 -4.80 -8.92 13.05
CA ALA A 136 -3.90 -9.76 12.29
C ALA A 136 -2.96 -8.96 11.38
N ALA A 137 -3.47 -7.96 10.64
CA ALA A 137 -2.66 -7.08 9.82
C ALA A 137 -1.66 -6.27 10.66
N LYS A 138 -2.12 -5.69 11.77
CA LYS A 138 -1.24 -4.94 12.69
C LYS A 138 -0.15 -5.83 13.28
N THR A 139 -0.44 -7.06 13.67
CA THR A 139 0.57 -8.00 14.15
C THR A 139 1.56 -8.38 13.05
N ILE A 140 1.10 -8.64 11.82
CA ILE A 140 2.01 -9.08 10.76
C ILE A 140 2.95 -7.96 10.29
N PHE A 141 2.42 -6.73 10.19
CA PHE A 141 3.15 -5.60 9.62
C PHE A 141 3.74 -4.66 10.68
N LEU A 142 2.99 -4.34 11.75
CA LEU A 142 3.41 -3.34 12.74
C LEU A 142 4.12 -3.92 13.97
N THR A 143 3.85 -5.18 14.35
CA THR A 143 4.68 -5.78 15.41
C THR A 143 6.00 -6.20 14.80
N SER A 144 6.98 -5.33 14.98
CA SER A 144 8.40 -5.64 14.89
C SER A 144 8.67 -6.90 15.70
N GLY A 145 8.95 -8.00 15.00
CA GLY A 145 9.72 -9.07 15.60
C GLY A 145 11.19 -8.63 15.61
N ILE A 146 11.69 -8.42 16.84
CA ILE A 146 13.10 -8.50 17.27
C ILE A 146 13.94 -7.23 17.05
#